data_AF-A0A916X1V4-F1
#
_entry.id   AF-A0A916X1V4-F1
#
_cell.length_a   1.000
_cell.length_b   1.000
_cell.length_c   1.000
_cell.angle_alpha   90.00
_cell.angle_beta   90.00
_cell.angle_gamma   90.00
#
_symmetry.space_group_name_H-M   'P 1'
#
loop_
_entity.id
_entity.type
_entity.pdbx_description
1 polymer ?
#
loop_
_entity_poly.entity_id
_entity_poly.type
_entity_poly.pdbx_seq_one_letter_code
_entity_poly.pdbx_strand_id
1 'polypeptide(L)'
;MAIKPDEYLTRHLNAVDQLTDRLVTLGVTTAKNAAKAHEHSHRAHEAARLSARYSDHVEAEAVRIGETLATREELTIGAVAESLSALPDPHLADIALAKTWNMHVTAARDLAFSNVAAAPAKLSEAFDRVSDETLSVAAKLGDVDTAQAALDAGLADEWQHLTALIREHDALARLRSDLRSYGLIAAPYGADTGWQWGYRQEPSASAMKRGNERKPFDGGRALAIANAKARPYCPASRAEAKPRSTDLYLSGG
;
A
#
# COMPACT_ATOMS: atom_id res chain seq x y z
N MET A 1 -26.83 7.56 -12.08
CA MET A 1 -25.55 8.21 -12.41
C MET A 1 -24.54 7.65 -11.43
N ALA A 2 -23.64 6.77 -11.86
CA ALA A 2 -22.74 6.04 -10.94
C ALA A 2 -22.15 6.96 -9.86
N ILE A 3 -22.05 6.46 -8.61
CA ILE A 3 -21.37 7.15 -7.50
C ILE A 3 -20.12 7.81 -8.08
N LYS A 4 -20.00 9.13 -7.92
CA LYS A 4 -18.74 9.85 -8.15
C LYS A 4 -17.99 9.83 -6.83
N PRO A 5 -17.19 8.79 -6.55
CA PRO A 5 -16.51 8.72 -5.27
C PRO A 5 -15.52 9.89 -5.19
N ASP A 6 -15.41 10.44 -3.98
CA ASP A 6 -14.34 11.36 -3.66
C ASP A 6 -12.99 10.67 -3.93
N GLU A 7 -12.15 11.26 -4.77
CA GLU A 7 -10.81 10.76 -5.11
C GLU A 7 -9.99 10.45 -3.84
N TYR A 8 -10.19 11.24 -2.78
CA TYR A 8 -9.57 11.03 -1.49
C TYR A 8 -10.01 9.69 -0.85
N LEU A 9 -11.32 9.41 -0.84
CA LEU A 9 -11.86 8.19 -0.23
C LEU A 9 -11.57 6.94 -1.09
N THR A 10 -11.55 7.05 -2.41
CA THR A 10 -11.10 5.96 -3.28
C THR A 10 -9.64 5.58 -3.00
N ARG A 11 -8.77 6.58 -2.81
CA ARG A 11 -7.37 6.34 -2.44
C ARG A 11 -7.25 5.64 -1.09
N HIS A 12 -8.10 5.96 -0.11
CA HIS A 12 -8.11 5.25 1.18
C HIS A 12 -8.60 3.81 1.07
N LEU A 13 -9.63 3.55 0.28
CA LEU A 13 -10.11 2.18 0.05
C LEU A 13 -9.00 1.31 -0.58
N ASN A 14 -8.31 1.84 -1.60
CA ASN A 14 -7.15 1.17 -2.21
C ASN A 14 -6.02 0.93 -1.19
N ALA A 15 -5.76 1.89 -0.31
CA ALA A 15 -4.77 1.73 0.75
C ALA A 15 -5.15 0.58 1.70
N VAL A 16 -6.42 0.51 2.11
CA VAL A 16 -6.93 -0.57 2.98
C VAL A 16 -6.70 -1.92 2.30
N ASP A 17 -7.11 -2.07 1.04
CA ASP A 17 -7.03 -3.34 0.32
C ASP A 17 -5.57 -3.81 0.13
N GLN A 18 -4.64 -2.87 -0.10
CA GLN A 18 -3.25 -3.21 -0.40
C GLN A 18 -2.37 -3.38 0.84
N LEU A 19 -2.70 -2.72 1.95
CA LEU A 19 -1.77 -2.58 3.08
C LEU A 19 -2.21 -3.32 4.34
N THR A 20 -3.50 -3.59 4.52
CA THR A 20 -4.03 -4.10 5.80
C THR A 20 -3.31 -5.35 6.28
N ASP A 21 -3.16 -6.37 5.42
CA ASP A 21 -2.51 -7.63 5.81
C ASP A 21 -1.01 -7.46 6.07
N ARG A 22 -0.35 -6.59 5.29
CA ARG A 22 1.07 -6.27 5.49
C ARG A 22 1.31 -5.55 6.82
N LEU A 23 0.35 -4.72 7.23
CA LEU A 23 0.36 -4.07 8.54
C LEU A 23 0.08 -5.05 9.68
N VAL A 24 -0.66 -6.14 9.44
CA VAL A 24 -0.78 -7.25 10.42
C VAL A 24 0.56 -7.96 10.56
N THR A 25 1.20 -8.34 9.45
CA THR A 25 2.52 -8.99 9.47
C THR A 25 3.58 -8.14 10.17
N LEU A 26 3.56 -6.83 9.95
CA LEU A 26 4.46 -5.88 10.60
C LEU A 26 4.12 -5.66 12.10
N GLY A 27 2.94 -6.09 12.57
CA GLY A 27 2.48 -5.88 13.93
C GLY A 27 1.99 -4.47 14.23
N VAL A 28 1.60 -3.71 13.19
CA VAL A 28 1.00 -2.37 13.32
C VAL A 28 -0.48 -2.46 13.64
N THR A 29 -1.20 -3.39 12.99
CA THR A 29 -2.63 -3.66 13.25
C THR A 29 -2.84 -5.10 13.66
N THR A 30 -3.97 -5.39 14.31
CA THR A 30 -4.31 -6.76 14.74
C THR A 30 -5.08 -7.50 13.66
N ALA A 31 -4.98 -8.82 13.63
CA ALA A 31 -5.78 -9.66 12.72
C ALA A 31 -7.30 -9.41 12.88
N LYS A 32 -7.75 -9.10 14.11
CA LYS A 32 -9.15 -8.74 14.39
C LYS A 32 -9.56 -7.43 13.71
N ASN A 33 -8.72 -6.39 13.81
CA ASN A 33 -9.00 -5.11 13.16
C ASN A 33 -8.92 -5.24 11.64
N ALA A 34 -7.96 -6.01 11.12
CA ALA A 34 -7.84 -6.31 9.71
C ALA A 34 -9.08 -7.02 9.15
N ALA A 35 -9.58 -8.07 9.83
CA ALA A 35 -10.79 -8.78 9.41
C ALA A 35 -12.01 -7.84 9.33
N LYS A 36 -12.18 -6.95 10.31
CA LYS A 36 -13.25 -5.95 10.26
C LYS A 36 -13.02 -4.91 9.16
N ALA A 37 -11.80 -4.45 8.95
CA ALA A 37 -11.47 -3.51 7.89
C ALA A 37 -11.81 -4.11 6.51
N HIS A 38 -11.51 -5.39 6.29
CA HIS A 38 -11.87 -6.13 5.09
C HIS A 38 -13.39 -6.28 4.92
N GLU A 39 -14.14 -6.54 6.00
CA GLU A 39 -15.60 -6.58 5.94
C GLU A 39 -16.18 -5.22 5.50
N HIS A 40 -15.66 -4.12 6.07
CA HIS A 40 -16.09 -2.78 5.69
C HIS A 40 -15.65 -2.43 4.25
N SER A 41 -14.42 -2.76 3.85
CA SER A 41 -13.96 -2.58 2.46
C SER A 41 -14.86 -3.33 1.47
N HIS A 42 -15.18 -4.60 1.76
CA HIS A 42 -16.07 -5.40 0.95
C HIS A 42 -17.45 -4.75 0.80
N ARG A 43 -18.05 -4.25 1.89
CA ARG A 43 -19.33 -3.54 1.84
C ARG A 43 -19.25 -2.24 1.03
N ALA A 44 -18.13 -1.52 1.06
CA ALA A 44 -17.91 -0.37 0.20
C ALA A 44 -17.87 -0.79 -1.28
N HIS A 45 -17.10 -1.82 -1.62
CA HIS A 45 -17.06 -2.36 -3.00
C HIS A 45 -18.43 -2.82 -3.50
N GLU A 46 -19.22 -3.48 -2.64
CA GLU A 46 -20.59 -3.88 -2.98
C GLU A 46 -21.52 -2.67 -3.19
N ALA A 47 -21.43 -1.62 -2.37
CA ALA A 47 -22.19 -0.38 -2.59
C ALA A 47 -21.86 0.29 -3.94
N ALA A 48 -20.57 0.31 -4.31
CA ALA A 48 -20.12 0.83 -5.60
C ALA A 48 -20.64 -0.01 -6.78
N ARG A 49 -20.52 -1.34 -6.69
CA ARG A 49 -21.05 -2.28 -7.69
C ARG A 49 -22.57 -2.16 -7.84
N LEU A 50 -23.29 -2.02 -6.72
CA LEU A 50 -24.74 -1.92 -6.73
C LEU A 50 -25.20 -0.60 -7.35
N SER A 51 -24.51 0.53 -7.14
CA SER A 51 -24.86 1.80 -7.78
C SER A 51 -24.72 1.72 -9.30
N ALA A 52 -23.65 1.08 -9.80
CA ALA A 52 -23.49 0.85 -11.24
C ALA A 52 -24.64 0.03 -11.81
N ARG A 53 -24.96 -1.12 -11.18
CA ARG A 53 -26.05 -2.00 -11.63
C ARG A 53 -27.45 -1.37 -11.49
N TYR A 54 -27.65 -0.53 -10.48
CA TYR A 54 -28.95 0.11 -10.26
C TYR A 54 -29.26 1.12 -11.36
N SER A 55 -28.25 1.86 -11.85
CA SER A 55 -28.41 2.73 -13.00
C SER A 55 -28.85 1.94 -14.24
N ASP A 56 -28.20 0.80 -14.52
CA ASP A 56 -28.57 -0.09 -15.63
C ASP A 56 -29.99 -0.66 -15.47
N HIS A 57 -30.39 -1.01 -14.25
CA HIS A 57 -31.73 -1.51 -13.95
C HIS A 57 -32.82 -0.48 -14.21
N VAL A 58 -32.63 0.77 -13.77
CA VAL A 58 -33.59 1.86 -14.02
C VAL A 58 -33.71 2.17 -15.51
N GLU A 59 -32.59 2.13 -16.25
CA GLU A 59 -32.60 2.31 -17.70
C GLU A 59 -33.37 1.17 -18.40
N ALA A 60 -33.08 -0.08 -18.08
CA ALA A 60 -33.79 -1.23 -18.64
C ALA A 60 -35.31 -1.19 -18.34
N GLU A 61 -35.69 -0.76 -17.14
CA GLU A 61 -37.09 -0.61 -16.77
C GLU A 61 -37.78 0.53 -17.54
N ALA A 62 -37.07 1.65 -17.76
CA ALA A 62 -37.55 2.74 -18.59
C ALA A 62 -37.75 2.31 -20.05
N VAL A 63 -36.83 1.51 -20.61
CA VAL A 63 -36.99 0.92 -21.95
C VAL A 63 -38.22 0.02 -22.00
N ARG A 64 -38.38 -0.90 -21.05
CA ARG A 64 -39.54 -1.82 -20.97
C ARG A 64 -40.88 -1.07 -20.88
N ILE A 65 -40.92 0.00 -20.10
CA ILE A 65 -42.10 0.88 -20.01
C ILE A 65 -42.35 1.56 -21.36
N GLY A 66 -41.31 2.08 -22.02
CA GLY A 66 -41.40 2.67 -23.36
C GLY A 66 -41.95 1.69 -24.39
N GLU A 67 -41.44 0.45 -24.42
CA GLU A 67 -41.93 -0.62 -25.30
C GLU A 67 -43.41 -0.95 -25.04
N THR A 68 -43.81 -0.99 -23.76
CA THR A 68 -45.21 -1.25 -23.38
C THR A 68 -46.12 -0.09 -23.82
N LEU A 69 -45.71 1.16 -23.60
CA LEU A 69 -46.46 2.33 -24.05
C LEU A 69 -46.57 2.39 -25.57
N ALA A 70 -45.54 1.98 -26.31
CA ALA A 70 -45.51 1.97 -27.76
C ALA A 70 -46.49 0.97 -28.40
N THR A 71 -46.95 -0.04 -27.65
CA THR A 71 -47.91 -1.05 -28.13
C THR A 71 -49.36 -0.75 -27.77
N ARG A 72 -49.63 0.38 -27.07
CA ARG A 72 -50.99 0.80 -26.73
C ARG A 72 -51.70 1.40 -27.94
N GLU A 73 -52.98 1.06 -28.08
CA GLU A 73 -53.86 1.57 -29.16
C GLU A 73 -54.12 3.08 -29.03
N GLU A 74 -54.23 3.59 -27.81
CA GLU A 74 -54.30 5.02 -27.52
C GLU A 74 -53.26 5.43 -26.46
N LEU A 75 -52.42 6.39 -26.81
CA LEU A 75 -51.42 6.96 -25.90
C LEU A 75 -52.00 8.19 -25.18
N THR A 76 -52.50 7.98 -23.95
CA THR A 76 -53.08 9.06 -23.12
C THR A 76 -52.11 9.55 -22.04
N ILE A 77 -52.30 10.79 -21.57
CA ILE A 77 -51.50 11.38 -20.49
C ILE A 77 -51.59 10.55 -19.20
N GLY A 78 -52.80 10.05 -18.86
CA GLY A 78 -53.00 9.20 -17.68
C GLY A 78 -52.21 7.89 -17.75
N ALA A 79 -52.21 7.25 -18.92
CA ALA A 79 -51.44 6.02 -19.16
C ALA A 79 -49.93 6.23 -19.03
N VAL A 80 -49.41 7.37 -19.49
CA VAL A 80 -47.98 7.73 -19.34
C VAL A 80 -47.64 8.02 -17.88
N ALA A 81 -48.46 8.82 -17.18
CA ALA A 81 -48.21 9.17 -15.78
C ALA A 81 -48.23 7.96 -14.84
N GLU A 82 -49.19 7.03 -15.05
CA GLU A 82 -49.26 5.78 -14.29
C GLU A 82 -48.01 4.91 -14.53
N SER A 83 -47.60 4.72 -15.79
CA SER A 83 -46.43 3.91 -16.13
C SER A 83 -45.11 4.51 -15.60
N LEU A 84 -44.96 5.83 -15.61
CA LEU A 84 -43.78 6.50 -15.07
C LEU A 84 -43.76 6.56 -13.54
N SER A 85 -44.91 6.50 -12.86
CA SER A 85 -44.98 6.51 -11.40
C SER A 85 -44.35 5.29 -10.73
N ALA A 86 -44.17 4.20 -11.49
CA ALA A 86 -43.51 2.98 -11.05
C ALA A 86 -41.99 3.01 -11.20
N LEU A 87 -41.42 4.01 -11.90
CA LEU A 87 -39.98 4.11 -12.06
C LEU A 87 -39.33 4.50 -10.73
N PRO A 88 -38.39 3.69 -10.20
CA PRO A 88 -37.63 4.07 -9.03
C PRO A 88 -36.82 5.34 -9.29
N ASP A 89 -36.71 6.24 -8.31
CA ASP A 89 -35.87 7.43 -8.45
C ASP A 89 -34.38 7.04 -8.36
N PRO A 90 -33.62 7.09 -9.48
CA PRO A 90 -32.20 6.75 -9.49
C PRO A 90 -31.38 7.66 -8.58
N HIS A 91 -31.81 8.89 -8.37
CA HIS A 91 -31.09 9.86 -7.56
C HIS A 91 -31.10 9.50 -6.08
N LEU A 92 -32.23 9.05 -5.54
CA LEU A 92 -32.35 8.65 -4.13
C LEU A 92 -31.51 7.40 -3.82
N ALA A 93 -31.49 6.43 -4.75
CA ALA A 93 -30.65 5.25 -4.64
C ALA A 93 -29.16 5.61 -4.68
N ASP A 94 -28.75 6.49 -5.60
CA ASP A 94 -27.37 6.97 -5.69
C ASP A 94 -26.93 7.68 -4.39
N ILE A 95 -27.79 8.52 -3.78
CA ILE A 95 -27.50 9.17 -2.49
C ILE A 95 -27.32 8.13 -1.37
N ALA A 96 -28.22 7.14 -1.28
CA ALA A 96 -28.17 6.11 -0.25
C ALA A 96 -26.90 5.27 -0.37
N LEU A 97 -26.55 4.83 -1.58
CA LEU A 97 -25.38 4.01 -1.85
C LEU A 97 -24.08 4.80 -1.67
N ALA A 98 -24.04 6.09 -2.04
CA ALA A 98 -22.91 6.97 -1.75
C ALA A 98 -22.67 7.14 -0.25
N LYS A 99 -23.74 7.32 0.55
CA LYS A 99 -23.62 7.38 2.03
C LYS A 99 -23.12 6.08 2.62
N THR A 100 -23.64 4.95 2.16
CA THR A 100 -23.18 3.61 2.57
C THR A 100 -21.70 3.42 2.22
N TRP A 101 -21.30 3.75 1.00
CA TRP A 101 -19.92 3.66 0.54
C TRP A 101 -18.99 4.50 1.43
N ASN A 102 -19.29 5.79 1.63
CA ASN A 102 -18.49 6.69 2.48
C ASN A 102 -18.33 6.14 3.90
N MET A 103 -19.43 5.73 4.54
CA MET A 103 -19.43 5.18 5.90
C MET A 103 -18.51 3.96 6.01
N HIS A 104 -18.58 3.06 5.03
CA HIS A 104 -17.79 1.83 5.03
C HIS A 104 -16.31 2.09 4.72
N VAL A 105 -15.98 3.00 3.79
CA VAL A 105 -14.58 3.39 3.54
C VAL A 105 -13.95 4.01 4.79
N THR A 106 -14.64 4.94 5.46
CA THR A 106 -14.12 5.56 6.69
C THR A 106 -13.91 4.53 7.79
N ALA A 107 -14.90 3.66 8.05
CA ALA A 107 -14.76 2.61 9.05
C ALA A 107 -13.62 1.63 8.74
N ALA A 108 -13.46 1.22 7.48
CA ALA A 108 -12.37 0.35 7.05
C ALA A 108 -11.01 0.98 7.31
N ARG A 109 -10.84 2.25 6.90
CA ARG A 109 -9.63 3.06 7.11
C ARG A 109 -9.29 3.18 8.59
N ASP A 110 -10.26 3.56 9.42
CA ASP A 110 -10.03 3.81 10.84
C ASP A 110 -9.63 2.53 11.58
N LEU A 111 -10.16 1.38 11.18
CA LEU A 111 -9.75 0.08 11.71
C LEU A 111 -8.35 -0.33 11.23
N ALA A 112 -8.11 -0.29 9.91
CA ALA A 112 -6.86 -0.71 9.29
C ALA A 112 -5.67 0.12 9.80
N PHE A 113 -5.86 1.44 9.95
CA PHE A 113 -4.82 2.41 10.25
C PHE A 113 -4.90 3.01 11.66
N SER A 114 -5.71 2.42 12.55
CA SER A 114 -5.88 2.86 13.95
C SER A 114 -4.57 3.13 14.70
N ASN A 115 -3.50 2.39 14.40
CA ASN A 115 -2.20 2.53 15.03
C ASN A 115 -1.07 2.80 14.02
N VAL A 116 -1.38 3.43 12.89
CA VAL A 116 -0.40 3.68 11.81
C VAL A 116 0.79 4.56 12.26
N ALA A 117 0.62 5.35 13.32
CA ALA A 117 1.70 6.11 13.94
C ALA A 117 2.85 5.23 14.46
N ALA A 118 2.60 3.96 14.76
CA ALA A 118 3.64 2.99 15.15
C ALA A 118 4.40 2.39 13.96
N ALA A 119 3.93 2.58 12.72
CA ALA A 119 4.52 1.97 11.53
C ALA A 119 6.00 2.32 11.31
N PRO A 120 6.46 3.59 11.49
CA PRO A 120 7.88 3.92 11.32
C PRO A 120 8.80 3.17 12.29
N ALA A 121 8.39 3.06 13.56
CA ALA A 121 9.14 2.30 14.57
C ALA A 121 9.19 0.81 14.21
N LYS A 122 8.03 0.21 13.89
CA LYS A 122 7.94 -1.22 13.52
C LYS A 122 8.71 -1.55 12.24
N LEU A 123 8.67 -0.69 11.23
CA LEU A 123 9.49 -0.83 10.02
C LEU A 123 10.99 -0.77 10.36
N SER A 124 11.40 0.16 11.22
CA SER A 124 12.80 0.28 11.62
C SER A 124 13.26 -0.94 12.41
N GLU A 125 12.46 -1.45 13.36
CA GLU A 125 12.73 -2.71 14.07
C GLU A 125 12.89 -3.89 13.10
N ALA A 126 12.01 -4.00 12.09
CA ALA A 126 12.08 -5.06 11.09
C ALA A 126 13.32 -4.92 10.19
N PHE A 127 13.67 -3.70 9.75
CA PHE A 127 14.89 -3.46 8.99
C PHE A 127 16.15 -3.76 9.80
N ASP A 128 16.17 -3.40 11.08
CA ASP A 128 17.30 -3.67 11.97
C ASP A 128 17.52 -5.18 12.10
N ARG A 129 16.45 -5.96 12.35
CA ARG A 129 16.51 -7.45 12.35
C ARG A 129 17.06 -8.00 11.03
N VAL A 130 16.46 -7.62 9.90
CA VAL A 130 16.87 -8.14 8.58
C VAL A 130 18.32 -7.77 8.29
N SER A 131 18.77 -6.57 8.69
CA SER A 131 20.15 -6.13 8.49
C SER A 131 21.13 -6.93 9.35
N ASP A 132 20.81 -7.13 10.64
CA ASP A 132 21.65 -7.92 11.54
C ASP A 132 21.77 -9.38 11.06
N GLU A 133 20.65 -9.98 10.65
CA GLU A 133 20.60 -11.35 10.13
C GLU A 133 21.34 -11.46 8.78
N THR A 134 21.21 -10.46 7.90
CA THR A 134 21.94 -10.39 6.62
C THR A 134 23.45 -10.37 6.86
N LEU A 135 23.93 -9.56 7.81
CA LEU A 135 25.36 -9.47 8.12
C LEU A 135 25.88 -10.78 8.75
N SER A 136 25.09 -11.41 9.62
CA SER A 136 25.41 -12.71 10.22
C SER A 136 25.55 -13.81 9.16
N VAL A 137 24.59 -13.91 8.24
CA VAL A 137 24.60 -14.90 7.15
C VAL A 137 25.72 -14.60 6.15
N ALA A 138 25.93 -13.33 5.83
CA ALA A 138 27.02 -12.92 4.94
C ALA A 138 28.40 -13.29 5.50
N ALA A 139 28.59 -13.23 6.82
CA ALA A 139 29.83 -13.66 7.47
C ALA A 139 30.05 -15.18 7.36
N LYS A 140 29.00 -16.00 7.47
CA LYS A 140 29.07 -17.45 7.25
C LYS A 140 29.40 -17.81 5.80
N LEU A 141 28.82 -17.09 4.85
CA LEU A 141 29.10 -17.26 3.42
C LEU A 141 30.55 -16.89 3.05
N GLY A 142 31.19 -15.99 3.80
CA GLY A 142 32.59 -15.60 3.55
C GLY A 142 32.80 -15.05 2.13
N ASP A 143 33.66 -15.72 1.37
CA ASP A 143 33.99 -15.36 -0.02
C ASP A 143 33.05 -16.02 -1.06
N VAL A 144 32.07 -16.81 -0.63
CA VAL A 144 31.05 -17.39 -1.52
C VAL A 144 30.22 -16.26 -2.13
N ASP A 145 30.34 -16.12 -3.44
CA ASP A 145 29.74 -15.05 -4.23
C ASP A 145 28.70 -15.55 -5.23
N THR A 146 28.44 -16.86 -5.31
CA THR A 146 27.41 -17.44 -6.20
C THR A 146 26.68 -18.61 -5.54
N ALA A 147 25.47 -18.91 -6.04
CA ALA A 147 24.70 -20.07 -5.58
C ALA A 147 25.43 -21.40 -5.81
N GLN A 148 26.14 -21.54 -6.93
CA GLN A 148 26.92 -22.74 -7.22
C GLN A 148 28.10 -22.88 -6.26
N ALA A 149 28.85 -21.80 -6.03
CA ALA A 149 29.93 -21.80 -5.04
C ALA A 149 29.42 -22.12 -3.62
N ALA A 150 28.19 -21.70 -3.28
CA ALA A 150 27.55 -22.07 -2.02
C ALA A 150 27.25 -23.56 -1.96
N LEU A 151 26.71 -24.15 -3.03
CA LEU A 151 26.47 -25.60 -3.12
C LEU A 151 27.78 -26.39 -2.99
N ASP A 152 28.82 -25.97 -3.72
CA ASP A 152 30.12 -26.62 -3.72
C ASP A 152 30.81 -26.54 -2.35
N ALA A 153 30.58 -25.44 -1.61
CA ALA A 153 31.08 -25.22 -0.26
C ALA A 153 30.18 -25.82 0.86
N GLY A 154 29.03 -26.43 0.50
CA GLY A 154 28.07 -26.97 1.49
C GLY A 154 27.30 -25.90 2.28
N LEU A 155 27.22 -24.67 1.76
CA LEU A 155 26.57 -23.49 2.36
C LEU A 155 25.27 -23.10 1.63
N ALA A 156 24.59 -24.09 1.04
CA ALA A 156 23.38 -23.87 0.25
C ALA A 156 22.24 -23.26 1.10
N ASP A 157 22.12 -23.69 2.35
CA ASP A 157 21.09 -23.21 3.28
C ASP A 157 21.31 -21.75 3.64
N GLU A 158 22.55 -21.34 3.94
CA GLU A 158 22.92 -19.94 4.14
C GLU A 158 22.62 -19.08 2.91
N TRP A 159 22.88 -19.59 1.70
CA TRP A 159 22.58 -18.87 0.47
C TRP A 159 21.07 -18.69 0.24
N GLN A 160 20.28 -19.73 0.49
CA GLN A 160 18.83 -19.64 0.44
C GLN A 160 18.28 -18.67 1.50
N HIS A 161 18.84 -18.72 2.71
CA HIS A 161 18.47 -17.82 3.78
C HIS A 161 18.78 -16.35 3.41
N LEU A 162 19.96 -16.05 2.86
CA LEU A 162 20.29 -14.72 2.35
C LEU A 162 19.29 -14.26 1.29
N THR A 163 18.92 -15.15 0.37
CA THR A 163 17.93 -14.85 -0.68
C THR A 163 16.55 -14.50 -0.08
N ALA A 164 16.14 -15.18 0.99
CA ALA A 164 14.92 -14.87 1.72
C ALA A 164 14.99 -13.48 2.40
N LEU A 165 16.11 -13.16 3.05
CA LEU A 165 16.33 -11.85 3.67
C LEU A 165 16.32 -10.70 2.65
N ILE A 166 16.86 -10.91 1.44
CA ILE A 166 16.78 -9.93 0.35
C ILE A 166 15.33 -9.64 -0.02
N ARG A 167 14.51 -10.69 -0.19
CA ARG A 167 13.08 -10.53 -0.49
C ARG A 167 12.35 -9.83 0.64
N GLU A 168 12.68 -10.15 1.88
CA GLU A 168 12.10 -9.50 3.05
C GLU A 168 12.46 -8.02 3.13
N HIS A 169 13.74 -7.66 2.95
CA HIS A 169 14.19 -6.27 2.84
C HIS A 169 13.42 -5.51 1.75
N ASP A 170 13.30 -6.09 0.55
CA ASP A 170 12.58 -5.47 -0.56
C ASP A 170 11.09 -5.30 -0.27
N ALA A 171 10.46 -6.26 0.41
CA ALA A 171 9.06 -6.18 0.83
C ALA A 171 8.84 -5.04 1.85
N LEU A 172 9.76 -4.88 2.80
CA LEU A 172 9.75 -3.77 3.77
C LEU A 172 9.99 -2.42 3.08
N ALA A 173 10.93 -2.34 2.14
CA ALA A 173 11.21 -1.12 1.38
C ALA A 173 10.00 -0.69 0.53
N ARG A 174 9.33 -1.66 -0.11
CA ARG A 174 8.05 -1.43 -0.81
C ARG A 174 6.97 -0.97 0.17
N LEU A 175 6.83 -1.61 1.34
CA LEU A 175 5.81 -1.23 2.32
C LEU A 175 5.99 0.20 2.80
N ARG A 176 7.22 0.60 3.10
CA ARG A 176 7.57 2.00 3.41
C ARG A 176 7.18 2.94 2.27
N SER A 177 7.49 2.57 1.03
CA SER A 177 7.14 3.38 -0.15
C SER A 177 5.62 3.51 -0.31
N ASP A 178 4.88 2.42 -0.16
CA ASP A 178 3.43 2.40 -0.33
C ASP A 178 2.76 3.24 0.77
N LEU A 179 3.16 3.08 2.04
CA LEU A 179 2.68 3.90 3.16
C LEU A 179 2.91 5.40 2.91
N ARG A 180 4.06 5.78 2.36
CA ARG A 180 4.34 7.18 1.95
C ARG A 180 3.45 7.62 0.80
N SER A 181 3.27 6.75 -0.20
CA SER A 181 2.44 7.03 -1.37
C SER A 181 0.97 7.23 -1.01
N TYR A 182 0.50 6.73 0.14
CA TYR A 182 -0.84 6.98 0.68
C TYR A 182 -0.89 8.10 1.72
N GLY A 183 0.24 8.75 2.02
CA GLY A 183 0.32 9.81 3.04
C GLY A 183 0.12 9.32 4.47
N LEU A 184 0.33 8.01 4.72
CA LEU A 184 0.12 7.38 6.02
C LEU A 184 1.31 7.56 6.97
N ILE A 185 2.50 7.82 6.41
CA ILE A 185 3.73 8.12 7.16
C ILE A 185 4.48 9.28 6.50
N ALA A 186 5.47 9.83 7.20
CA ALA A 186 6.30 10.91 6.70
C ALA A 186 7.01 10.54 5.38
N ALA A 187 6.95 11.45 4.41
CA ALA A 187 7.54 11.32 3.09
C ALA A 187 8.39 12.56 2.75
N PRO A 188 9.42 12.41 1.89
CA PRO A 188 10.16 13.55 1.35
C PRO A 188 9.23 14.45 0.53
N TYR A 189 9.44 15.77 0.60
CA TYR A 189 8.67 16.75 -0.18
C TYR A 189 9.57 17.87 -0.72
N GLY A 190 9.42 18.21 -1.99
CA GLY A 190 10.23 19.26 -2.65
C GLY A 190 11.72 18.94 -2.62
N ALA A 191 12.54 19.86 -2.09
CA ALA A 191 13.98 19.69 -1.97
C ALA A 191 14.41 18.74 -0.82
N ASP A 192 13.48 18.30 0.02
CA ASP A 192 13.74 17.46 1.19
C ASP A 192 13.88 15.99 0.78
N THR A 193 14.90 15.66 0.00
CA THR A 193 15.20 14.31 -0.51
C THR A 193 16.61 13.86 -0.07
N GLY A 194 16.93 12.57 -0.21
CA GLY A 194 18.27 12.03 0.08
C GLY A 194 18.27 10.70 0.85
N TRP A 195 19.47 10.18 1.13
CA TRP A 195 19.68 8.87 1.76
C TRP A 195 19.07 8.79 3.17
N GLN A 196 19.06 9.91 3.88
CA GLN A 196 18.54 10.04 5.24
C GLN A 196 17.03 9.78 5.35
N TRP A 197 16.30 9.74 4.23
CA TRP A 197 14.90 9.28 4.21
C TRP A 197 14.75 7.75 4.20
N GLY A 198 15.84 7.00 4.06
CA GLY A 198 15.80 5.55 3.96
C GLY A 198 16.85 4.82 4.78
N TYR A 199 17.91 5.50 5.22
CA TYR A 199 19.09 4.91 5.84
C TYR A 199 19.60 5.77 7.00
N ARG A 200 20.02 5.14 8.10
CA ARG A 200 20.61 5.86 9.25
C ARG A 200 22.05 6.27 8.98
N GLN A 201 22.72 5.61 8.03
CA GLN A 201 24.08 5.91 7.63
C GLN A 201 24.12 6.17 6.12
N GLU A 202 24.97 7.10 5.70
CA GLU A 202 25.15 7.37 4.28
C GLU A 202 25.67 6.11 3.57
N PRO A 203 24.93 5.58 2.59
CA PRO A 203 25.38 4.42 1.86
C PRO A 203 26.59 4.82 1.00
N SER A 204 27.67 4.05 1.06
CA SER A 204 28.83 4.29 0.20
C SER A 204 28.41 4.20 -1.27
N ALA A 205 28.50 5.33 -2.00
CA ALA A 205 28.15 5.40 -3.42
C ALA A 205 28.89 4.33 -4.24
N SER A 206 30.16 4.05 -3.90
CA SER A 206 30.95 3.01 -4.55
C SER A 206 30.46 1.59 -4.25
N ALA A 207 29.99 1.32 -3.02
CA ALA A 207 29.47 0.01 -2.63
C ALA A 207 28.08 -0.24 -3.24
N MET A 208 27.22 0.78 -3.26
CA MET A 208 25.91 0.72 -3.91
C MET A 208 26.04 0.56 -5.42
N LYS A 209 26.97 1.29 -6.06
CA LYS A 209 27.26 1.14 -7.48
C LYS A 209 27.72 -0.28 -7.82
N ARG A 210 28.70 -0.83 -7.08
CA ARG A 210 29.14 -2.22 -7.26
C ARG A 210 28.01 -3.25 -7.04
N GLY A 211 27.14 -3.02 -6.06
CA GLY A 211 25.97 -3.88 -5.83
C GLY A 211 24.92 -3.79 -6.95
N ASN A 212 24.71 -2.58 -7.50
CA ASN A 212 23.75 -2.33 -8.59
C ASN A 212 24.27 -2.79 -9.96
N GLU A 213 25.59 -2.78 -10.16
CA GLU A 213 26.23 -3.35 -11.35
C GLU A 213 26.05 -4.86 -11.47
N ARG A 214 25.40 -5.52 -10.47
CA ARG A 214 24.92 -6.90 -10.46
C ARG A 214 25.79 -7.81 -11.32
N LYS A 215 26.87 -8.33 -10.73
CA LYS A 215 27.48 -9.53 -11.33
C LYS A 215 26.35 -10.55 -11.52
N PRO A 216 26.11 -11.09 -12.72
CA PRO A 216 24.91 -11.89 -13.02
C PRO A 216 24.67 -13.05 -12.05
N PHE A 217 25.73 -13.49 -11.37
CA PHE A 217 25.75 -14.66 -10.50
C PHE A 217 25.75 -14.33 -8.99
N ASP A 218 25.83 -13.05 -8.59
CA ASP A 218 25.91 -12.61 -7.18
C ASP A 218 24.58 -12.72 -6.41
N GLY A 219 23.45 -12.84 -7.13
CA GLY A 219 22.14 -13.01 -6.51
C GLY A 219 21.64 -11.82 -5.70
N GLY A 220 22.30 -10.66 -5.75
CA GLY A 220 22.01 -9.47 -4.95
C GLY A 220 22.79 -9.38 -3.64
N ARG A 221 23.73 -10.30 -3.37
CA ARG A 221 24.49 -10.38 -2.11
C ARG A 221 25.23 -9.09 -1.79
N ALA A 222 26.03 -8.56 -2.71
CA ALA A 222 26.83 -7.36 -2.43
C ALA A 222 25.96 -6.15 -2.09
N LEU A 223 24.82 -5.99 -2.80
CA LEU A 223 23.86 -4.93 -2.53
C LEU A 223 23.15 -5.13 -1.18
N ALA A 224 22.79 -6.37 -0.83
CA ALA A 224 22.17 -6.70 0.45
C ALA A 224 23.08 -6.33 1.62
N ILE A 225 24.37 -6.67 1.53
CA ILE A 225 25.38 -6.33 2.54
C ILE A 225 25.57 -4.80 2.61
N ALA A 226 25.64 -4.11 1.47
CA ALA A 226 25.77 -2.66 1.44
C ALA A 226 24.57 -1.96 2.11
N ASN A 227 23.34 -2.41 1.80
CA ASN A 227 22.12 -1.93 2.44
C ASN A 227 22.13 -2.20 3.94
N ALA A 228 22.43 -3.43 4.37
CA ALA A 228 22.45 -3.80 5.78
C ALA A 228 23.45 -2.95 6.59
N LYS A 229 24.64 -2.66 6.02
CA LYS A 229 25.62 -1.74 6.62
C LYS A 229 25.12 -0.30 6.72
N ALA A 230 24.38 0.18 5.71
CA ALA A 230 23.80 1.52 5.73
C ALA A 230 22.63 1.68 6.73
N ARG A 231 22.20 0.58 7.37
CA ARG A 231 21.12 0.55 8.38
C ARG A 231 19.82 1.18 7.84
N PRO A 232 19.09 0.47 6.95
CA PRO A 232 17.83 0.96 6.44
C PRO A 232 16.86 1.20 7.60
N TYR A 233 16.05 2.24 7.51
CA TYR A 233 15.08 2.56 8.56
C TYR A 233 13.91 3.35 8.01
N CYS A 234 12.93 3.63 8.85
CA CYS A 234 11.81 4.48 8.50
C CYS A 234 11.71 5.66 9.48
N PRO A 235 12.09 6.89 9.07
CA PRO A 235 11.93 8.05 9.93
C PRO A 235 10.44 8.29 10.22
N ALA A 236 10.12 8.57 11.49
CA ALA A 236 8.76 8.91 11.93
C ALA A 236 8.37 10.34 11.55
N SER A 237 9.34 11.22 11.31
CA SER A 237 9.10 12.61 10.96
C SER A 237 10.16 13.18 10.02
N ARG A 238 9.85 14.34 9.42
CA ARG A 238 10.82 15.14 8.67
C ARG A 238 12.02 15.57 9.51
N ALA A 239 11.82 15.83 10.80
CA ALA A 239 12.90 16.22 11.71
C ALA A 239 13.89 15.07 11.95
N GLU A 240 13.39 13.84 12.07
CA GLU A 240 14.22 12.64 12.21
C GLU A 240 14.97 12.28 10.92
N ALA A 241 14.37 12.58 9.76
CA ALA A 241 15.03 12.41 8.48
C ALA A 241 16.14 13.44 8.24
N LYS A 242 16.28 14.53 9.01
CA LYS A 242 17.41 15.45 8.82
C LYS A 242 18.70 14.84 9.39
N PRO A 243 19.86 15.01 8.73
CA PRO A 243 21.12 14.46 9.22
C PRO A 243 21.44 14.98 10.63
N ARG A 244 22.00 14.12 11.48
CA ARG A 244 22.58 14.47 12.80
C ARG A 244 23.80 15.40 12.73
N SER A 245 24.12 15.99 11.58
CA SER A 245 25.28 16.86 11.37
C SER A 245 24.87 18.23 10.84
N THR A 246 24.40 19.10 11.74
CA THR A 246 24.47 20.56 11.53
C THR A 246 25.30 21.28 12.60
N ASP A 247 25.94 20.55 13.53
CA ASP A 247 26.81 21.16 14.55
C ASP A 247 28.27 21.34 14.09
N LEU A 248 28.61 20.98 12.86
CA LEU A 248 29.98 21.08 12.32
C LEU A 248 30.28 22.37 11.54
N TYR A 249 29.32 23.29 11.41
CA TYR A 249 29.52 24.56 10.67
C TYR A 249 29.21 25.84 11.48
N LEU A 250 28.94 25.75 12.79
CA LEU A 250 28.62 26.91 13.63
C LEU A 250 29.57 27.15 14.82
N SER A 251 30.73 26.47 14.87
CA SER A 251 31.76 26.68 15.91
C SER A 251 33.12 27.14 15.37
N GLY A 252 33.19 27.64 14.13
CA GLY A 252 34.43 28.07 13.49
C GLY A 252 34.35 29.45 12.83
N GLY A 253 33.88 30.47 13.56
CA GLY A 253 33.91 31.88 13.16
C GLY A 253 34.19 32.78 14.34
#